data_AF-A0A7W9SUL5-F1
#
_entry.id   AF-A0A7W9SUL5-F1
#
_cell.length_a   1.000
_cell.length_b   1.000
_cell.length_c   1.000
_cell.angle_alpha   90.00
_cell.angle_beta   90.00
_cell.angle_gamma   90.00
#
_symmetry.space_group_name_H-M   'P 1'
#
loop_
_entity.id
_entity.type
_entity.pdbx_description
1 polymer ?
#
loop_
_entity_poly.entity_id
_entity_poly.type
_entity_poly.pdbx_seq_one_letter_code
_entity_poly.pdbx_strand_id
1 'polypeptide(L)'
;MRPLLESPPFDAELLAKVEALTDELYALHQHGKPKNEAIARLNDLIREPVDEGAVWGAFGSVDSEVWARFLVFDYSLIPDDLSREEMLELIQHVRGEETNEFLLDFWIECLKKNTGNSHFGDLLYWPNVYFGDEEKLHIELTPEGILETALTTKAVERVGE
;
A
#
# COMPACT_ATOMS: atom_id res chain seq x y z
N MET A 1 -1.58 -12.81 -14.91
CA MET A 1 -0.69 -12.30 -13.85
C MET A 1 0.09 -13.44 -13.17
N ARG A 2 1.31 -13.22 -12.65
CA ARG A 2 2.06 -14.26 -11.92
C ARG A 2 1.45 -14.53 -10.53
N PRO A 3 1.53 -15.75 -9.97
CA PRO A 3 0.81 -16.11 -8.73
C PRO A 3 1.08 -15.20 -7.53
N LEU A 4 2.33 -14.74 -7.36
CA LEU A 4 2.72 -13.81 -6.30
C LEU A 4 1.91 -12.51 -6.32
N LEU A 5 1.56 -12.03 -7.52
CA LEU A 5 0.83 -10.78 -7.69
C LEU A 5 -0.68 -10.95 -7.44
N GLU A 6 -1.21 -12.17 -7.58
CA GLU A 6 -2.61 -12.49 -7.29
C GLU A 6 -2.84 -12.81 -5.82
N SER A 7 -1.89 -13.51 -5.20
CA SER A 7 -1.96 -13.95 -3.81
C SER A 7 -0.59 -13.81 -3.15
N PRO A 8 -0.28 -12.63 -2.60
CA PRO A 8 0.94 -12.42 -1.83
C PRO A 8 0.96 -13.38 -0.63
N PRO A 9 2.08 -14.07 -0.39
CA PRO A 9 2.14 -15.10 0.64
C PRO A 9 2.19 -14.48 2.05
N PHE A 10 1.51 -15.14 2.98
CA PHE A 10 1.51 -14.80 4.40
C PHE A 10 1.84 -16.03 5.24
N ASP A 11 2.49 -15.82 6.39
CA ASP A 11 2.47 -16.79 7.47
C ASP A 11 1.07 -16.79 8.09
N ALA A 12 0.31 -17.86 7.84
CA ALA A 12 -1.09 -17.97 8.27
C ALA A 12 -1.26 -17.95 9.80
N GLU A 13 -0.29 -18.47 10.56
CA GLU A 13 -0.38 -18.46 12.02
C GLU A 13 -0.09 -17.07 12.57
N LEU A 14 0.91 -16.38 12.02
CA LEU A 14 1.22 -15.01 12.40
C LEU A 14 0.09 -14.05 12.03
N LEU A 15 -0.42 -14.14 10.80
CA LEU A 15 -1.51 -13.30 10.32
C LEU A 15 -2.75 -13.44 11.20
N ALA A 16 -3.17 -14.66 11.53
CA ALA A 16 -4.33 -14.89 12.38
C ALA A 16 -4.17 -14.30 13.80
N LYS A 17 -2.96 -14.34 14.37
CA LYS A 17 -2.67 -13.71 15.68
C LYS A 17 -2.74 -12.20 15.60
N VAL A 18 -2.22 -11.61 14.53
CA VAL A 18 -2.20 -10.16 14.34
C VAL A 18 -3.60 -9.65 14.01
N GLU A 19 -4.38 -10.34 13.18
CA GLU A 19 -5.80 -10.02 12.91
C GLU A 19 -6.62 -9.95 14.22
N ALA A 20 -6.46 -10.93 15.11
CA ALA A 20 -7.14 -10.91 16.40
C ALA A 20 -6.75 -9.70 17.28
N LEU A 21 -5.49 -9.27 17.21
CA LEU A 21 -5.00 -8.12 17.98
C LEU A 21 -5.41 -6.78 17.35
N THR A 22 -5.44 -6.67 16.02
CA THR A 22 -5.92 -5.45 15.35
C THR A 22 -7.42 -5.25 15.57
N ASP A 23 -8.21 -6.33 15.56
CA ASP A 23 -9.63 -6.31 15.96
C ASP A 23 -9.80 -5.85 17.42
N GLU A 24 -9.00 -6.39 18.34
CA GLU A 24 -9.00 -5.97 19.75
C GLU A 24 -8.67 -4.47 19.86
N LEU A 25 -7.64 -4.00 19.15
CA LEU A 25 -7.21 -2.60 19.14
C LEU A 25 -8.29 -1.66 18.61
N TYR A 26 -8.96 -2.02 17.52
CA TYR A 26 -10.05 -1.24 16.95
C TYR A 26 -11.23 -1.17 17.92
N ALA A 27 -11.60 -2.29 18.54
CA ALA A 27 -12.66 -2.32 19.54
C ALA A 27 -12.30 -1.48 20.79
N LEU A 28 -11.06 -1.53 21.26
CA LEU A 28 -10.59 -0.70 22.37
C LEU A 28 -10.62 0.79 21.98
N HIS A 29 -10.17 1.12 20.76
CA HIS A 29 -10.18 2.48 20.23
C HIS A 29 -11.60 3.06 20.20
N GLN A 30 -12.54 2.33 19.59
CA GLN A 30 -13.94 2.73 19.45
C GLN A 30 -14.61 3.01 20.80
N HIS A 31 -14.24 2.28 21.84
CA HIS A 31 -14.78 2.45 23.19
C HIS A 31 -13.98 3.42 24.07
N GLY A 32 -12.96 4.09 23.54
CA GLY A 32 -12.09 5.00 24.30
C GLY A 32 -11.33 4.30 25.43
N LYS A 33 -11.04 3.00 25.30
CA LYS A 33 -10.32 2.21 26.29
C LYS A 33 -8.80 2.30 26.09
N PRO A 34 -7.99 2.07 27.14
CA PRO A 34 -6.55 1.97 27.03
C PRO A 34 -6.13 0.85 26.06
N LYS A 35 -5.12 1.11 25.24
CA LYS A 35 -4.62 0.20 24.18
C LYS A 35 -3.20 -0.30 24.42
N ASN A 36 -2.51 0.22 25.43
CA ASN A 36 -1.09 0.00 25.70
C ASN A 36 -0.71 -1.48 25.81
N GLU A 37 -1.54 -2.31 26.46
CA GLU A 37 -1.27 -3.76 26.59
C GLU A 37 -1.48 -4.52 25.28
N ALA A 38 -2.46 -4.11 24.46
CA ALA A 38 -2.69 -4.69 23.15
C ALA A 38 -1.60 -4.28 22.15
N ILE A 39 -1.17 -3.01 22.18
CA ILE A 39 -0.03 -2.51 21.39
C ILE A 39 1.25 -3.25 21.76
N ALA A 40 1.53 -3.47 23.05
CA ALA A 40 2.71 -4.23 23.47
C ALA A 40 2.70 -5.66 22.92
N ARG A 41 1.56 -6.37 23.05
CA ARG A 41 1.41 -7.73 22.50
C ARG A 41 1.53 -7.76 20.97
N LEU A 42 1.03 -6.75 20.27
CA LEU A 42 1.17 -6.62 18.83
C LEU A 42 2.64 -6.43 18.43
N ASN A 43 3.35 -5.53 19.12
CA ASN A 43 4.76 -5.22 18.85
C ASN A 43 5.71 -6.41 19.13
N ASP A 44 5.31 -7.36 19.96
CA ASP A 44 6.07 -8.61 20.15
C ASP A 44 5.98 -9.57 18.94
N LEU A 45 5.02 -9.37 18.04
CA LEU A 45 4.77 -10.24 16.88
C LEU A 45 5.24 -9.66 15.55
N ILE A 46 5.25 -8.34 15.41
CA ILE A 46 5.51 -7.65 14.15
C ILE A 46 6.94 -7.13 14.07
N ARG A 47 7.45 -6.92 12.86
CA ARG A 47 8.83 -6.46 12.64
C ARG A 47 9.01 -4.98 12.95
N GLU A 48 8.02 -4.17 12.58
CA GLU A 48 8.04 -2.72 12.75
C GLU A 48 7.06 -2.32 13.86
N PRO A 49 7.55 -1.87 15.03
CA PRO A 49 6.67 -1.58 16.15
C PRO A 49 5.79 -0.35 15.86
N VAL A 50 4.55 -0.43 16.31
CA VAL A 50 3.56 0.63 16.18
C VAL A 50 3.29 1.31 17.51
N ASP A 51 2.78 2.55 17.44
CA ASP A 51 2.31 3.31 18.58
C ASP A 51 0.81 3.61 18.49
N GLU A 52 0.30 4.40 19.44
CA GLU A 52 -1.12 4.79 19.44
C GLU A 52 -1.49 5.68 18.25
N GLY A 53 -0.54 6.44 17.71
CA GLY A 53 -0.74 7.26 16.52
C GLY A 53 -0.97 6.40 15.28
N ALA A 54 -0.21 5.32 15.12
CA ALA A 54 -0.42 4.35 14.05
C ALA A 54 -1.78 3.65 14.16
N VAL A 55 -2.22 3.28 15.36
CA VAL A 55 -3.58 2.73 15.56
C VAL A 55 -4.63 3.75 15.14
N TRP A 56 -4.48 5.02 15.54
CA TRP A 56 -5.42 6.07 15.18
C TRP A 56 -5.43 6.36 13.68
N GLY A 57 -4.27 6.36 13.03
CA GLY A 57 -4.16 6.57 11.58
C GLY A 57 -4.75 5.42 10.77
N ALA A 58 -4.58 4.18 11.21
CA ALA A 58 -5.23 3.03 10.58
C ALA A 58 -6.76 3.06 10.82
N PHE A 59 -7.17 3.39 12.04
CA PHE A 59 -8.56 3.46 12.44
C PHE A 59 -9.30 4.58 11.68
N GLY A 60 -10.19 4.19 10.76
CA GLY A 60 -10.93 5.10 9.90
C GLY A 60 -10.33 5.30 8.51
N SER A 61 -9.17 4.69 8.24
CA SER A 61 -8.59 4.60 6.89
C SER A 61 -8.72 3.22 6.27
N VAL A 62 -8.52 2.16 7.05
CA VAL A 62 -8.59 0.76 6.58
C VAL A 62 -9.24 -0.13 7.63
N ASP A 63 -9.80 -1.25 7.19
CA ASP A 63 -10.32 -2.28 8.10
C ASP A 63 -9.17 -2.96 8.89
N SER A 64 -9.48 -3.48 10.08
CA SER A 64 -8.51 -4.13 10.98
C SER A 64 -7.80 -5.33 10.33
N GLU A 65 -8.52 -6.07 9.48
CA GLU A 65 -8.00 -7.22 8.73
C GLU A 65 -6.99 -6.78 7.66
N VAL A 66 -7.27 -5.68 6.96
CA VAL A 66 -6.36 -5.08 5.97
C VAL A 66 -5.12 -4.54 6.68
N TRP A 67 -5.31 -3.84 7.80
CA TRP A 67 -4.19 -3.34 8.59
C TRP A 67 -3.28 -4.46 9.11
N ALA A 68 -3.86 -5.57 9.58
CA ALA A 68 -3.09 -6.74 9.98
C ALA A 68 -2.16 -7.24 8.87
N ARG A 69 -2.64 -7.29 7.62
CA ARG A 69 -1.83 -7.68 6.46
C ARG A 69 -0.66 -6.73 6.24
N PHE A 70 -0.87 -5.41 6.31
CA PHE A 70 0.22 -4.45 6.20
C PHE A 70 1.30 -4.65 7.26
N LEU A 71 0.91 -4.98 8.50
CA LEU A 71 1.85 -5.14 9.60
C LEU A 71 2.73 -6.40 9.50
N VAL A 72 2.24 -7.45 8.83
CA VAL A 72 2.95 -8.74 8.73
C VAL A 72 3.54 -9.02 7.35
N PHE A 73 3.16 -8.25 6.33
CA PHE A 73 3.63 -8.50 4.97
C PHE A 73 5.14 -8.28 4.86
N ASP A 74 5.82 -9.22 4.23
CA ASP A 74 7.25 -9.11 3.98
C ASP A 74 7.51 -8.37 2.67
N TYR A 75 7.71 -7.05 2.76
CA TYR A 75 7.97 -6.19 1.60
C TYR A 75 9.25 -6.57 0.82
N SER A 76 10.14 -7.41 1.38
CA SER A 76 11.27 -7.96 0.64
C SER A 76 10.84 -8.93 -0.48
N LEU A 77 9.62 -9.46 -0.41
CA LEU A 77 9.04 -10.35 -1.42
C LEU A 77 8.51 -9.60 -2.65
N ILE A 78 8.47 -8.27 -2.63
CA ILE A 78 8.07 -7.49 -3.80
C ILE A 78 9.05 -7.77 -4.95
N PRO A 79 8.57 -8.23 -6.12
CA PRO A 79 9.43 -8.51 -7.26
C PRO A 79 10.04 -7.21 -7.82
N ASP A 80 11.29 -7.25 -8.24
CA ASP A 80 12.01 -6.15 -8.91
C ASP A 80 12.34 -6.44 -10.38
N ASP A 81 11.71 -7.48 -10.94
CA ASP A 81 11.92 -8.02 -12.28
C ASP A 81 10.61 -8.10 -13.09
N LEU A 82 9.64 -7.24 -12.79
CA LEU A 82 8.37 -7.22 -13.53
C LEU A 82 8.61 -6.84 -14.99
N SER A 83 8.01 -7.61 -15.89
CA SER A 83 8.01 -7.25 -17.31
C SER A 83 7.14 -6.02 -17.55
N ARG A 84 7.29 -5.41 -18.73
CA ARG A 84 6.44 -4.29 -19.15
C ARG A 84 4.97 -4.71 -19.18
N GLU A 85 4.68 -5.91 -19.67
CA GLU A 85 3.33 -6.48 -19.73
C GLU A 85 2.74 -6.67 -18.35
N GLU A 86 3.51 -7.17 -17.38
CA GLU A 86 3.05 -7.35 -16.00
C GLU A 86 2.76 -6.01 -15.32
N MET A 87 3.62 -5.00 -15.52
CA MET A 87 3.35 -3.64 -15.01
C MET A 87 2.08 -3.04 -15.62
N LEU A 88 1.82 -3.26 -16.92
CA LEU A 88 0.57 -2.80 -17.54
C LEU A 88 -0.64 -3.55 -16.99
N GLU A 89 -0.54 -4.86 -16.79
CA GLU A 89 -1.59 -5.66 -16.16
C GLU A 89 -1.91 -5.14 -14.75
N LEU A 90 -0.89 -4.84 -13.94
CA LEU A 90 -1.06 -4.22 -12.61
C LEU A 90 -1.75 -2.85 -12.68
N ILE A 91 -1.35 -1.97 -13.60
CA ILE A 91 -1.98 -0.64 -13.75
C ILE A 91 -3.46 -0.79 -14.12
N GLN A 92 -3.81 -1.77 -14.95
CA GLN A 92 -5.21 -2.05 -15.29
C GLN A 92 -5.98 -2.54 -14.07
N HIS A 93 -5.41 -3.43 -13.26
CA HIS A 93 -6.04 -3.93 -12.05
C HIS A 93 -6.24 -2.84 -10.98
N VAL A 94 -5.23 -1.99 -10.76
CA VAL A 94 -5.29 -0.86 -9.81
C VAL A 94 -6.41 0.14 -10.18
N ARG A 95 -6.75 0.25 -11.46
CA ARG A 95 -7.86 1.08 -11.95
C ARG A 95 -9.23 0.38 -11.95
N GLY A 96 -9.28 -0.91 -11.64
CA GLY A 96 -10.52 -1.70 -11.59
C GLY A 96 -11.33 -1.42 -10.32
N GLU A 97 -12.63 -1.72 -10.36
CA GLU A 97 -13.57 -1.41 -9.27
C GLU A 97 -13.57 -2.44 -8.11
N GLU A 98 -12.97 -3.62 -8.28
CA GLU A 98 -13.05 -4.74 -7.32
C GLU A 98 -11.68 -5.24 -6.88
N THR A 99 -10.96 -4.43 -6.11
CA THR A 99 -9.67 -4.83 -5.54
C THR A 99 -9.67 -4.65 -4.02
N ASN A 100 -9.21 -5.68 -3.29
CA ASN A 100 -8.92 -5.58 -1.86
C ASN A 100 -7.85 -4.48 -1.62
N GLU A 101 -8.09 -3.56 -0.67
CA GLU A 101 -7.18 -2.44 -0.35
C GLU A 101 -5.72 -2.86 -0.15
N PHE A 102 -5.47 -4.03 0.47
CA PHE A 102 -4.11 -4.56 0.60
C PHE A 102 -3.47 -4.88 -0.76
N LEU A 103 -4.20 -5.54 -1.67
CA LEU A 103 -3.70 -5.86 -3.00
C LEU A 103 -3.43 -4.60 -3.82
N LEU A 104 -4.29 -3.59 -3.67
CA LEU A 104 -4.12 -2.30 -4.33
C LEU A 104 -2.78 -1.65 -3.95
N ASP A 105 -2.52 -1.51 -2.64
CA ASP A 105 -1.27 -0.95 -2.13
C ASP A 105 -0.06 -1.82 -2.51
N PHE A 106 -0.18 -3.15 -2.38
CA PHE A 106 0.86 -4.08 -2.80
C PHE A 106 1.23 -3.93 -4.29
N TRP A 107 0.25 -3.78 -5.19
CA TRP A 107 0.51 -3.54 -6.60
C TRP A 107 1.14 -2.19 -6.87
N ILE A 108 0.74 -1.15 -6.13
CA ILE A 108 1.38 0.17 -6.21
C ILE A 108 2.85 0.08 -5.78
N GLU A 109 3.17 -0.63 -4.69
CA GLU A 109 4.56 -0.82 -4.25
C GLU A 109 5.38 -1.65 -5.25
N CYS A 110 4.77 -2.66 -5.88
CA CYS A 110 5.39 -3.37 -7.01
C CYS A 110 5.74 -2.39 -8.15
N LEU A 111 4.81 -1.52 -8.53
CA LEU A 111 5.00 -0.55 -9.61
C LEU A 111 6.07 0.49 -9.24
N LYS A 112 6.08 1.00 -8.01
CA LYS A 112 7.14 1.90 -7.50
C LYS A 112 8.52 1.25 -7.60
N LYS A 113 8.64 -0.01 -7.14
CA LYS A 113 9.92 -0.75 -7.15
C LYS A 113 10.47 -0.95 -8.56
N ASN A 114 9.60 -1.31 -9.52
CA ASN A 114 10.02 -1.65 -10.89
C ASN A 114 10.20 -0.44 -11.80
N THR A 115 9.50 0.67 -11.53
CA THR A 115 9.67 1.93 -12.29
C THR A 115 10.71 2.86 -11.68
N GLY A 116 11.05 2.69 -10.41
CA GLY A 116 11.89 3.62 -9.65
C GLY A 116 11.18 4.94 -9.32
N ASN A 117 9.86 4.99 -9.46
CA ASN A 117 9.05 6.19 -9.24
C ASN A 117 8.32 6.11 -7.91
N SER A 118 8.82 6.80 -6.88
CA SER A 118 8.21 6.82 -5.54
C SER A 118 6.82 7.45 -5.50
N HIS A 119 6.48 8.28 -6.49
CA HIS A 119 5.22 9.03 -6.60
C HIS A 119 4.21 8.35 -7.52
N PHE A 120 4.35 7.04 -7.77
CA PHE A 120 3.45 6.31 -8.67
C PHE A 120 1.96 6.42 -8.26
N GLY A 121 1.67 6.44 -6.95
CA GLY A 121 0.32 6.65 -6.45
C GLY A 121 -0.26 8.02 -6.82
N ASP A 122 0.55 9.08 -6.74
CA ASP A 122 0.14 10.42 -7.16
C ASP A 122 -0.16 10.44 -8.66
N LEU A 123 0.64 9.75 -9.49
CA LEU A 123 0.40 9.66 -10.93
C LEU A 123 -0.95 8.98 -11.26
N LEU A 124 -1.36 8.00 -10.44
CA LEU A 124 -2.60 7.26 -10.63
C LEU A 124 -3.84 8.05 -10.20
N TYR A 125 -3.79 8.71 -9.04
CA TYR A 125 -4.97 9.28 -8.39
C TYR A 125 -5.02 10.81 -8.42
N TRP A 126 -3.86 11.47 -8.46
CA TRP A 126 -3.71 12.93 -8.41
C TRP A 126 -2.69 13.41 -9.44
N PRO A 127 -2.97 13.25 -10.75
CA PRO A 127 -2.04 13.65 -11.80
C PRO A 127 -1.64 15.12 -11.70
N ASN A 128 -2.54 16.00 -11.25
CA ASN A 128 -2.19 17.40 -10.97
C ASN A 128 -1.08 17.55 -9.92
N VAL A 129 -1.12 16.78 -8.83
CA VAL A 129 -0.09 16.78 -7.79
C VAL A 129 1.21 16.20 -8.33
N TYR A 130 1.13 15.11 -9.07
CA TYR A 130 2.28 14.46 -9.68
C TYR A 130 3.03 15.39 -10.65
N PHE A 131 2.30 16.10 -11.51
CA PHE A 131 2.89 17.02 -12.50
C PHE A 131 3.10 18.45 -11.98
N GLY A 132 2.61 18.79 -10.78
CA GLY A 132 2.61 20.16 -10.26
C GLY A 132 1.78 21.14 -11.10
N ASP A 133 0.69 20.66 -11.69
CA ASP A 133 -0.15 21.43 -12.61
C ASP A 133 -1.64 21.15 -12.38
N GLU A 134 -2.35 22.13 -11.81
CA GLU A 134 -3.79 22.02 -11.50
C GLU A 134 -4.67 21.80 -12.74
N GLU A 135 -4.23 22.23 -13.93
CA GLU A 135 -4.99 21.96 -15.17
C GLU A 135 -5.00 20.47 -15.52
N LYS A 136 -4.08 19.69 -14.94
CA LYS A 136 -3.99 18.24 -15.13
C LYS A 136 -4.89 17.44 -14.19
N LEU A 137 -5.72 18.07 -13.35
CA LEU A 137 -6.61 17.34 -12.43
C LEU A 137 -7.59 16.41 -13.18
N HIS A 138 -7.98 16.78 -14.40
CA HIS A 138 -8.99 16.06 -15.18
C HIS A 138 -8.41 15.22 -16.33
N ILE A 139 -7.08 15.08 -16.42
CA ILE A 139 -6.51 14.24 -17.48
C ILE A 139 -6.73 12.77 -17.14
N GLU A 140 -7.12 12.01 -18.15
CA GLU A 140 -7.18 10.56 -18.05
C GLU A 140 -6.03 9.98 -18.87
N LEU A 141 -5.01 9.46 -18.18
CA LEU A 141 -3.90 8.76 -18.82
C LEU A 141 -4.30 7.32 -19.13
N THR A 142 -3.89 6.80 -20.28
CA THR A 142 -4.01 5.36 -20.56
C THR A 142 -3.01 4.57 -19.70
N PRO A 143 -3.20 3.26 -19.48
CA PRO A 143 -2.21 2.44 -18.77
C PRO A 143 -0.79 2.56 -19.34
N GLU A 144 -0.66 2.59 -20.67
CA GLU A 144 0.61 2.83 -21.35
C GLU A 144 1.15 4.22 -21.07
N GLY A 145 0.30 5.25 -21.12
CA GLY A 145 0.70 6.63 -20.80
C GLY A 145 1.21 6.78 -19.36
N ILE A 146 0.57 6.10 -18.41
CA ILE A 146 1.00 6.04 -17.00
C ILE A 146 2.38 5.38 -16.92
N LEU A 147 2.54 4.19 -17.50
CA LEU A 147 3.78 3.44 -17.42
C LEU A 147 4.95 4.20 -18.06
N GLU A 148 4.76 4.74 -19.27
CA GLU A 148 5.79 5.52 -19.95
C GLU A 148 6.15 6.79 -19.17
N THR A 149 5.17 7.48 -18.58
CA THR A 149 5.42 8.63 -17.70
C THR A 149 6.26 8.21 -16.50
N ALA A 150 5.93 7.09 -15.87
CA ALA A 150 6.64 6.61 -14.69
C ALA A 150 8.10 6.21 -14.99
N LEU A 151 8.34 5.57 -16.15
CA LEU A 151 9.68 5.12 -16.58
C LEU A 151 10.57 6.26 -17.08
N THR A 152 9.99 7.31 -17.68
CA THR A 152 10.73 8.46 -18.20
C THR A 152 11.08 9.46 -17.10
N THR A 153 10.23 9.57 -16.08
CA THR A 153 10.46 10.43 -14.92
C THR A 153 11.41 9.73 -13.95
N LYS A 154 12.72 9.72 -14.24
CA LYS A 154 13.70 9.39 -13.20
C LYS A 154 13.52 10.38 -12.06
N ALA A 155 13.14 9.86 -10.89
CA ALA A 155 13.03 10.53 -9.60
C ALA A 155 13.45 12.00 -9.64
N VAL A 156 12.50 12.89 -9.89
CA VAL A 156 12.66 14.28 -9.46
C VAL A 156 12.62 14.20 -7.94
N GLU A 157 13.78 13.96 -7.32
CA GLU A 157 13.97 14.32 -5.93
C GLU A 157 13.54 15.78 -5.83
N ARG A 158 12.45 16.05 -5.11
CA ARG A 158 12.06 17.42 -4.79
C ARG A 158 13.26 18.06 -4.10
N VAL A 159 13.96 18.92 -4.83
CA VAL A 159 14.94 19.83 -4.26
C VAL A 159 14.16 20.90 -3.50
N GLY A 160 14.17 20.81 -2.17
CA GLY A 160 13.57 21.80 -1.23
C GLY A 160 12.06 21.67 -1.09
N GLU A 161 11.45 21.81 0.09
CA GLU A 161 11.84 22.47 1.35
C GLU A 161 11.35 21.67 2.57
#